data_AF-A0A937T0F0-F1
#
_entry.id   AF-A0A937T0F0-F1
#
_cell.length_a   1.000
_cell.length_b   1.000
_cell.length_c   1.000
_cell.angle_alpha   90.00
_cell.angle_beta   90.00
_cell.angle_gamma   90.00
#
_symmetry.space_group_name_H-M   'P 1'
#
loop_
_entity.id
_entity.type
_entity.pdbx_description
1 polymer ?
#
loop_
_entity_poly.entity_id
_entity_poly.type
_entity_poly.pdbx_seq_one_letter_code
_entity_poly.pdbx_strand_id
1 'polypeptide(L)'
;MRSGLAFAMLIVSGLLNGCAYDEFLVEITPKGDSFERKLTCWHVGGATVAEEQPETQIAPLSRDKLDRLEQIYGDGRPTDGGRKHVFIGIFQEHTPADVGGSGTYTRYTSPLGNTVIYAERFRGDDDLAAELARRGAAADQLVDLLIGWFRSEIGETADFARLRDILDRDLRRDLKNVAIYVWTNDAVGRPKEIGEAEFAVRVWQYLRERGYVTAEGLPRLVRAISGAEEHPDLLLSIIRRGLARKMGVPEDEAVPECLAFLANADRVKTSFEAYVRSTDLYKRKLNHWEQDKSRAPDAKPPEPMDVVGGLVLGQLFPIHPFASPDRLEVRLACGTKPFRTNGKWDARVGVVTWEHELAPTGPLPALSYAKWSEPDAESQTAHFGRVILTGQKRGEYVIWHQGLSPIEAATWDASGDTQAGEVASEHVPAAGRSLPALSYAAWSEPDAESQTARFGRVILTGQELGEYVIWYQGLSPAEATAWDAFLAKCEPNERLRKRIEAFRFPSDPPLDPNKPDERPPSLTDTARELILKGLEADR
;
A
#
# COMPACT_ATOMS: atom_id res chain seq x y z
N MET A 1 25.19 11.23 8.89
CA MET A 1 24.47 10.12 9.55
C MET A 1 23.14 9.68 8.87
N ARG A 2 22.64 10.31 7.80
CA ARG A 2 21.24 10.09 7.32
C ARG A 2 20.93 8.87 6.41
N SER A 3 21.91 8.10 5.94
CA SER A 3 21.70 7.15 4.81
C SER A 3 21.73 5.64 5.14
N GLY A 4 22.19 5.20 6.32
CA GLY A 4 22.11 3.78 6.73
C GLY A 4 20.73 3.41 7.31
N LEU A 5 20.08 4.46 7.80
CA LEU A 5 18.72 4.60 8.29
C LEU A 5 17.63 4.20 7.25
N ALA A 6 17.95 4.25 5.95
CA ALA A 6 16.97 4.07 4.87
C ALA A 6 16.33 2.67 4.89
N PHE A 7 17.11 1.59 5.03
CA PHE A 7 16.58 0.23 4.86
C PHE A 7 15.54 -0.18 5.92
N ALA A 8 15.55 0.49 7.08
CA ALA A 8 14.65 0.21 8.18
C ALA A 8 13.61 1.33 8.43
N MET A 9 13.91 2.59 8.08
CA MET A 9 12.90 3.67 7.98
C MET A 9 11.78 3.33 6.98
N LEU A 10 12.08 2.54 5.94
CA LEU A 10 11.16 2.34 4.82
C LEU A 10 9.93 1.48 5.10
N ILE A 11 9.90 0.77 6.22
CA ILE A 11 8.72 0.01 6.65
C ILE A 11 7.84 0.85 7.61
N VAL A 12 8.38 1.92 8.23
CA VAL A 12 7.72 2.61 9.36
C VAL A 12 7.39 4.09 9.10
N SER A 13 8.07 4.79 8.18
CA SER A 13 7.86 6.24 7.98
C SER A 13 6.57 6.65 7.23
N GLY A 14 5.64 5.73 6.96
CA GLY A 14 4.41 5.99 6.18
C GLY A 14 3.28 6.71 6.94
N LEU A 15 3.45 7.07 8.21
CA LEU A 15 2.30 7.44 9.08
C LEU A 15 2.21 8.91 9.52
N LEU A 16 3.16 9.81 9.19
CA LEU A 16 3.20 11.14 9.87
C LEU A 16 3.41 12.38 9.00
N ASN A 17 3.14 12.35 7.68
CA ASN A 17 2.96 13.59 6.93
C ASN A 17 1.67 13.52 6.12
N GLY A 18 0.77 14.49 6.31
CA GLY A 18 -0.30 14.75 5.35
C GLY A 18 0.36 15.16 4.03
N CYS A 19 0.65 14.20 3.16
CA CYS A 19 1.36 14.44 1.91
C CYS A 19 0.38 15.02 0.89
N ALA A 20 0.87 15.90 0.01
CA ALA A 20 0.07 16.51 -1.04
C ALA A 20 -0.37 15.47 -2.10
N TYR A 21 -1.54 15.66 -2.70
CA TYR A 21 -2.11 14.76 -3.71
C TYR A 21 -3.05 15.51 -4.65
N ASP A 22 -3.34 14.92 -5.81
CA ASP A 22 -4.36 15.44 -6.72
C ASP A 22 -5.72 14.76 -6.49
N GLU A 23 -6.80 15.53 -6.62
CA GLU A 23 -8.16 15.02 -6.61
C GLU A 23 -8.81 15.19 -7.99
N PHE A 24 -9.52 14.15 -8.42
CA PHE A 24 -10.25 14.08 -9.68
C PHE A 24 -11.70 13.67 -9.42
N LEU A 25 -12.64 14.43 -9.95
CA LEU A 25 -14.06 14.09 -10.01
C LEU A 25 -14.47 13.96 -11.47
N VAL A 26 -14.82 12.75 -11.88
CA VAL A 26 -15.29 12.41 -13.22
C VAL A 26 -16.79 12.19 -13.18
N GLU A 27 -17.54 13.01 -13.90
CA GLU A 27 -18.99 12.89 -14.05
C GLU A 27 -19.31 12.48 -15.50
N ILE A 28 -20.07 11.40 -15.68
CA ILE A 28 -20.38 10.81 -16.99
C ILE A 28 -21.89 10.79 -17.18
N THR A 29 -22.33 11.38 -18.28
CA THR A 29 -23.74 11.44 -18.69
C THR A 29 -23.91 10.78 -20.07
N PRO A 30 -24.57 9.62 -20.15
CA PRO A 30 -24.92 8.97 -21.42
C PRO A 30 -25.67 9.89 -22.40
N LYS A 31 -25.31 9.79 -23.68
CA LYS A 31 -25.88 10.54 -24.82
C LYS A 31 -26.06 9.60 -26.02
N GLY A 32 -26.90 8.58 -25.87
CA GLY A 32 -27.09 7.56 -26.89
C GLY A 32 -25.83 6.72 -27.07
N ASP A 33 -25.25 6.72 -28.27
CA ASP A 33 -24.02 5.97 -28.58
C ASP A 33 -22.74 6.76 -28.24
N SER A 34 -22.93 7.88 -27.53
CA SER A 34 -21.87 8.74 -27.00
C SER A 34 -22.12 9.03 -25.53
N PHE A 35 -21.20 9.72 -24.88
CA PHE A 35 -21.35 10.21 -23.53
C PHE A 35 -20.68 11.57 -23.37
N GLU A 36 -21.29 12.42 -22.55
CA GLU A 36 -20.66 13.63 -22.05
C GLU A 36 -19.85 13.27 -20.81
N ARG A 37 -18.61 13.74 -20.75
CA ARG A 37 -17.72 13.60 -19.59
C ARG A 37 -17.34 14.98 -19.09
N LYS A 38 -17.50 15.20 -17.79
CA LYS A 38 -17.04 16.37 -17.07
C LYS A 38 -15.98 15.96 -16.06
N LEU A 39 -14.78 16.51 -16.19
CA LEU A 39 -13.68 16.32 -15.26
C LEU A 39 -13.51 17.59 -14.42
N THR A 40 -13.58 17.47 -13.10
CA THR A 40 -13.18 18.52 -12.16
C THR A 40 -11.92 18.06 -11.44
N CYS A 41 -10.86 18.87 -11.42
CA CYS A 41 -9.59 18.47 -10.83
C CYS A 41 -8.89 19.61 -10.09
N TRP A 42 -8.16 19.26 -9.03
CA TRP A 42 -7.38 20.19 -8.21
C TRP A 42 -6.29 19.45 -7.45
N HIS A 43 -5.33 20.21 -6.92
CA HIS A 43 -4.27 19.74 -6.03
C HIS A 43 -4.65 20.07 -4.58
N VAL A 44 -4.41 19.15 -3.66
CA VAL A 44 -4.56 19.32 -2.23
C VAL A 44 -3.17 19.35 -1.61
N GLY A 45 -2.80 20.49 -1.03
CA GLY A 45 -1.55 20.70 -0.31
C GLY A 45 -1.46 19.85 0.96
N GLY A 46 -0.23 19.55 1.38
CA GLY A 46 0.03 18.82 2.60
C GLY A 46 -0.04 19.70 3.84
N ALA A 47 -0.87 19.34 4.82
CA ALA A 47 -0.97 20.08 6.07
C ALA A 47 0.35 19.98 6.86
N THR A 48 1.00 21.12 7.11
CA THR A 48 1.88 21.23 8.28
C THR A 48 1.01 21.18 9.53
N VAL A 49 1.46 20.47 10.56
CA VAL A 49 0.78 20.12 11.84
C VAL A 49 0.18 21.32 12.62
N ALA A 50 0.28 22.55 12.11
CA ALA A 50 -0.10 23.78 12.79
C ALA A 50 -1.43 24.43 12.31
N GLU A 51 -2.14 23.92 11.31
CA GLU A 51 -3.38 24.56 10.81
C GLU A 51 -4.58 23.59 10.77
N GLU A 52 -5.56 23.80 11.66
CA GLU A 52 -6.75 22.98 11.88
C GLU A 52 -7.83 23.05 10.76
N GLN A 53 -7.48 23.39 9.51
CA GLN A 53 -8.48 23.43 8.43
C GLN A 53 -7.95 22.81 7.12
N PRO A 54 -8.41 21.61 6.72
CA PRO A 54 -7.99 20.97 5.47
C PRO A 54 -8.59 21.61 4.20
N GLU A 55 -9.67 22.41 4.30
CA GLU A 55 -10.34 23.01 3.14
C GLU A 55 -9.59 24.23 2.54
N THR A 56 -8.57 24.76 3.22
CA THR A 56 -7.85 25.98 2.81
C THR A 56 -6.61 25.73 1.96
N GLN A 57 -6.19 24.48 1.73
CA GLN A 57 -4.96 24.15 0.99
C GLN A 57 -5.20 23.59 -0.42
N ILE A 58 -6.26 24.01 -1.11
CA ILE A 58 -6.48 23.62 -2.50
C ILE A 58 -5.79 24.58 -3.48
N ALA A 59 -5.12 24.02 -4.48
CA ALA A 59 -4.38 24.71 -5.52
C ALA A 59 -4.71 24.11 -6.90
N PRO A 60 -4.47 24.83 -8.00
CA PRO A 60 -4.59 24.24 -9.33
C PRO A 60 -3.56 23.12 -9.54
N LEU A 61 -3.85 22.20 -10.46
CA LEU A 61 -2.87 21.24 -10.95
C LEU A 61 -1.66 21.94 -11.60
N SER A 62 -0.55 21.22 -11.76
CA SER A 62 0.61 21.74 -12.50
C SER A 62 0.25 22.12 -13.94
N ARG A 63 0.96 23.11 -14.50
CA ARG A 63 0.68 23.59 -15.87
C ARG A 63 0.77 22.47 -16.91
N ASP A 64 1.76 21.59 -16.81
CA ASP A 64 1.91 20.45 -17.72
C ASP A 64 0.67 19.52 -17.71
N LYS A 65 0.06 19.31 -16.54
CA LYS A 65 -1.16 18.51 -16.41
C LYS A 65 -2.36 19.23 -17.03
N LEU A 66 -2.48 20.54 -16.79
CA LEU A 66 -3.54 21.36 -17.38
C LEU A 66 -3.42 21.41 -18.91
N ASP A 67 -2.23 21.64 -19.45
CA ASP A 67 -1.98 21.68 -20.90
C ASP A 67 -2.35 20.34 -21.57
N ARG A 68 -2.04 19.21 -20.92
CA ARG A 68 -2.47 17.88 -21.40
C ARG A 68 -3.99 17.73 -21.40
N LEU A 69 -4.68 18.20 -20.36
CA LEU A 69 -6.14 18.15 -20.30
C LEU A 69 -6.78 19.08 -21.34
N GLU A 70 -6.19 20.26 -21.57
CA GLU A 70 -6.61 21.19 -22.61
C GLU A 70 -6.48 20.58 -24.01
N GLN A 71 -5.47 19.75 -24.27
CA GLN A 71 -5.36 19.00 -25.53
C GLN A 71 -6.46 17.96 -25.74
N ILE A 72 -7.00 17.40 -24.66
CA ILE A 72 -8.04 16.36 -24.72
C ILE A 72 -9.44 16.97 -24.85
N TYR A 73 -9.71 18.01 -24.05
CA TYR A 73 -11.05 18.57 -23.87
C TYR A 73 -11.26 19.93 -24.56
N GLY A 74 -10.19 20.58 -25.02
CA GLY A 74 -10.20 22.01 -25.32
C GLY A 74 -10.08 22.86 -24.04
N ASP A 75 -10.54 24.11 -24.10
CA ASP A 75 -10.34 25.07 -23.01
C ASP A 75 -10.98 24.63 -21.69
N GLY A 76 -10.15 24.52 -20.65
CA GLY A 76 -10.60 24.32 -19.28
C GLY A 76 -11.18 25.60 -18.69
N ARG A 77 -12.25 25.48 -17.88
CA ARG A 77 -12.81 26.61 -17.13
C ARG A 77 -12.29 26.59 -15.70
N PRO A 78 -11.52 27.61 -15.27
CA PRO A 78 -11.18 27.74 -13.86
C PRO A 78 -12.46 27.99 -13.04
N THR A 79 -12.55 27.35 -11.89
CA THR A 79 -13.63 27.54 -10.90
C THR A 79 -13.00 27.76 -9.52
N ASP A 80 -13.83 28.16 -8.55
CA ASP A 80 -13.39 28.37 -7.16
C ASP A 80 -12.18 29.33 -7.03
N GLY A 81 -12.27 30.48 -7.70
CA GLY A 81 -11.21 31.48 -7.73
C GLY A 81 -9.95 31.05 -8.51
N GLY A 82 -10.05 30.01 -9.35
CA GLY A 82 -8.91 29.46 -10.11
C GLY A 82 -8.21 28.28 -9.45
N ARG A 83 -8.70 27.83 -8.28
CA ARG A 83 -8.11 26.72 -7.54
C ARG A 83 -8.52 25.36 -8.09
N LYS A 84 -9.69 25.26 -8.74
CA LYS A 84 -10.16 24.05 -9.41
C LYS A 84 -10.32 24.29 -10.90
N HIS A 85 -10.15 23.26 -11.71
CA HIS A 85 -10.39 23.35 -13.16
C HIS A 85 -11.47 22.36 -13.57
N VAL A 86 -12.36 22.79 -14.46
CA VAL A 86 -13.44 21.98 -15.02
C VAL A 86 -13.26 21.86 -16.53
N PHE A 87 -13.28 20.63 -17.02
CA PHE A 87 -13.22 20.27 -18.43
C PHE A 87 -14.48 19.49 -18.80
N ILE A 88 -15.03 19.73 -20.00
CA ILE A 88 -16.24 19.04 -20.49
C ILE A 88 -16.02 18.65 -21.94
N GLY A 89 -16.29 17.39 -22.28
CA GLY A 89 -16.16 16.87 -23.63
C GLY A 89 -17.20 15.79 -23.92
N ILE A 90 -17.45 15.54 -25.21
CA ILE A 90 -18.32 14.46 -25.68
C ILE A 90 -17.44 13.41 -26.36
N PHE A 91 -17.57 12.17 -25.94
CA PHE A 91 -16.79 11.03 -26.41
C PHE A 91 -17.75 9.92 -26.85
N GLN A 92 -17.29 9.02 -27.71
CA GLN A 92 -18.11 7.93 -28.23
C GLN A 92 -17.77 6.62 -27.54
N GLU A 93 -16.97 5.77 -28.20
CA GLU A 93 -16.69 4.42 -27.72
C GLU A 93 -15.60 4.39 -26.65
N HIS A 94 -14.55 5.20 -26.79
CA HIS A 94 -13.40 5.19 -25.90
C HIS A 94 -13.42 6.33 -24.90
N THR A 95 -12.98 6.04 -23.67
CA THR A 95 -12.75 7.07 -22.66
C THR A 95 -11.44 7.81 -22.94
N PRO A 96 -11.36 9.12 -22.65
CA PRO A 96 -10.13 9.88 -22.85
C PRO A 96 -9.04 9.45 -21.85
N ALA A 97 -7.78 9.58 -22.26
CA ALA A 97 -6.61 9.31 -21.40
C ALA A 97 -6.29 10.51 -20.47
N ASP A 98 -7.25 10.95 -19.67
CA ASP A 98 -7.16 12.16 -18.84
C ASP A 98 -6.56 11.91 -17.45
N VAL A 99 -7.16 11.03 -16.66
CA VAL A 99 -6.67 10.58 -15.34
C VAL A 99 -5.64 9.44 -15.51
N GLY A 100 -5.54 8.90 -16.72
CA GLY A 100 -4.69 7.77 -17.12
C GLY A 100 -5.46 6.46 -17.16
N GLY A 101 -4.97 5.48 -17.93
CA GLY A 101 -5.65 4.18 -18.13
C GLY A 101 -6.42 4.10 -19.46
N SER A 102 -7.45 3.25 -19.52
CA SER A 102 -8.21 2.98 -20.74
C SER A 102 -9.59 2.43 -20.39
N GLY A 103 -10.61 2.89 -21.11
CA GLY A 103 -11.98 2.46 -20.95
C GLY A 103 -12.82 2.53 -22.20
N THR A 104 -14.01 1.95 -22.10
CA THR A 104 -15.00 1.85 -23.16
C THR A 104 -16.40 2.17 -22.62
N TYR A 105 -17.17 2.86 -23.45
CA TYR A 105 -18.61 3.01 -23.34
C TYR A 105 -19.24 2.38 -24.59
N THR A 106 -20.03 1.33 -24.40
CA THR A 106 -20.64 0.60 -25.52
C THR A 106 -22.13 0.46 -25.30
N ARG A 107 -22.90 0.91 -26.28
CA ARG A 107 -24.36 0.76 -26.30
C ARG A 107 -24.76 -0.24 -27.37
N TYR A 108 -25.46 -1.27 -26.92
CA TYR A 108 -26.06 -2.30 -27.75
C TYR A 108 -27.56 -2.07 -27.84
N THR A 109 -28.14 -2.25 -29.02
CA THR A 109 -29.57 -1.99 -29.26
C THR A 109 -30.23 -3.21 -29.89
N SER A 110 -31.47 -3.48 -29.54
CA SER A 110 -32.31 -4.52 -30.16
C SER A 110 -33.74 -3.97 -30.29
N PRO A 111 -34.63 -4.64 -31.04
CA PRO A 111 -36.03 -4.26 -31.09
C PRO A 111 -36.73 -4.24 -29.71
N LEU A 112 -36.21 -4.95 -28.69
CA LEU A 112 -36.83 -5.03 -27.37
C LEU A 112 -36.20 -4.08 -26.32
N GLY A 113 -35.22 -3.26 -26.74
CA GLY A 113 -34.57 -2.27 -25.88
C GLY A 113 -33.06 -2.23 -26.07
N ASN A 114 -32.38 -1.57 -25.14
CA ASN A 114 -30.95 -1.33 -25.21
C ASN A 114 -30.23 -1.81 -23.95
N THR A 115 -28.92 -2.03 -24.09
CA THR A 115 -28.00 -2.38 -23.00
C THR A 115 -26.73 -1.59 -23.16
N VAL A 116 -26.28 -0.97 -22.07
CA VAL A 116 -25.06 -0.18 -22.06
C VAL A 116 -24.06 -0.82 -21.12
N ILE A 117 -22.81 -0.86 -21.56
CA ILE A 117 -21.67 -1.32 -20.80
C ILE A 117 -20.67 -0.17 -20.73
N TYR A 118 -20.38 0.27 -19.51
CA TYR A 118 -19.27 1.16 -19.21
C TYR A 118 -18.22 0.38 -18.43
N ALA A 119 -16.95 0.48 -18.84
CA ALA A 119 -15.82 -0.07 -18.12
C ALA A 119 -14.60 0.82 -18.34
N GLU A 120 -13.99 1.33 -17.28
CA GLU A 120 -12.80 2.18 -17.36
C GLU A 120 -11.80 1.77 -16.28
N ARG A 121 -10.54 1.60 -16.70
CA ARG A 121 -9.39 1.45 -15.82
C ARG A 121 -8.70 2.79 -15.67
N PHE A 122 -8.26 3.10 -14.46
CA PHE A 122 -7.56 4.32 -14.11
C PHE A 122 -6.17 4.02 -13.57
N ARG A 123 -5.16 4.63 -14.22
CA ARG A 123 -3.73 4.46 -13.90
C ARG A 123 -3.31 2.98 -13.76
N GLY A 124 -2.19 2.72 -13.11
CA GLY A 124 -1.60 1.38 -12.97
C GLY A 124 -1.00 0.84 -14.27
N ASP A 125 -0.36 -0.33 -14.15
CA ASP A 125 0.13 -1.12 -15.27
C ASP A 125 -0.61 -2.46 -15.27
N ASP A 126 -1.25 -2.81 -16.39
CA ASP A 126 -1.99 -4.06 -16.54
C ASP A 126 -1.10 -5.20 -17.04
N ASP A 127 0.17 -4.92 -17.38
CA ASP A 127 1.18 -5.94 -17.64
C ASP A 127 1.72 -6.52 -16.33
N LEU A 128 0.87 -7.29 -15.66
CA LEU A 128 1.19 -7.94 -14.38
C LEU A 128 2.40 -8.87 -14.51
N ALA A 129 2.60 -9.48 -15.67
CA ALA A 129 3.72 -10.36 -15.94
C ALA A 129 5.04 -9.58 -15.96
N ALA A 130 5.09 -8.44 -16.68
CA ALA A 130 6.24 -7.56 -16.67
C ALA A 130 6.50 -6.98 -15.27
N GLU A 131 5.44 -6.67 -14.51
CA GLU A 131 5.56 -6.11 -13.17
C GLU A 131 6.16 -7.10 -12.15
N LEU A 132 5.74 -8.37 -12.22
CA LEU A 132 6.36 -9.47 -11.48
C LEU A 132 7.80 -9.74 -11.94
N ALA A 133 8.07 -9.68 -13.25
CA ALA A 133 9.42 -9.86 -13.78
C ALA A 133 10.37 -8.74 -13.32
N ARG A 134 9.92 -7.48 -13.32
CA ARG A 134 10.68 -6.33 -12.80
C ARG A 134 11.05 -6.52 -11.32
N ARG A 135 10.09 -6.93 -10.47
CA ARG A 135 10.34 -7.28 -9.06
C ARG A 135 11.33 -8.42 -8.93
N GLY A 136 11.16 -9.47 -9.72
CA GLY A 136 12.07 -10.61 -9.75
C GLY A 136 13.51 -10.18 -10.05
N ALA A 137 13.68 -9.36 -11.08
CA ALA A 137 14.99 -8.82 -11.47
C ALA A 137 15.59 -7.89 -10.39
N ALA A 138 14.77 -7.05 -9.76
CA ALA A 138 15.22 -6.18 -8.68
C ALA A 138 15.67 -6.98 -7.44
N ALA A 139 14.96 -8.06 -7.11
CA ALA A 139 15.34 -8.99 -6.04
C ALA A 139 16.67 -9.66 -6.38
N ASP A 140 16.82 -10.09 -7.63
CA ASP A 140 18.05 -10.72 -8.09
C ASP A 140 19.25 -9.79 -7.98
N GLN A 141 19.07 -8.55 -8.43
CA GLN A 141 20.10 -7.53 -8.41
C GLN A 141 20.48 -7.12 -6.98
N LEU A 142 19.50 -7.03 -6.06
CA LEU A 142 19.78 -6.75 -4.65
C LEU A 142 20.61 -7.88 -4.02
N VAL A 143 20.27 -9.14 -4.29
CA VAL A 143 21.03 -10.28 -3.76
C VAL A 143 22.43 -10.33 -4.36
N ASP A 144 22.61 -10.02 -5.64
CA ASP A 144 23.93 -9.95 -6.26
C ASP A 144 24.82 -8.86 -5.61
N LEU A 145 24.23 -7.70 -5.29
CA LEU A 145 24.92 -6.65 -4.53
C LEU A 145 25.33 -7.14 -3.14
N LEU A 146 24.42 -7.81 -2.42
CA LEU A 146 24.72 -8.35 -1.09
C LEU A 146 25.82 -9.41 -1.16
N ILE A 147 25.75 -10.37 -2.09
CA ILE A 147 26.76 -11.42 -2.27
C ILE A 147 28.13 -10.80 -2.56
N GLY A 148 28.20 -9.83 -3.47
CA GLY A 148 29.46 -9.19 -3.81
C GLY A 148 30.01 -8.33 -2.68
N TRP A 149 29.14 -7.67 -1.90
CA TRP A 149 29.55 -6.97 -0.69
C TRP A 149 30.09 -7.92 0.39
N PHE A 150 29.37 -9.00 0.71
CA PHE A 150 29.86 -10.03 1.63
C PHE A 150 31.17 -10.66 1.14
N ARG A 151 31.36 -10.82 -0.18
CA ARG A 151 32.65 -11.25 -0.73
C ARG A 151 33.77 -10.26 -0.41
N SER A 152 33.51 -8.95 -0.51
CA SER A 152 34.51 -7.93 -0.18
C SER A 152 34.87 -7.88 1.30
N GLU A 153 33.95 -8.27 2.19
CA GLU A 153 34.20 -8.30 3.64
C GLU A 153 34.86 -9.60 4.12
N ILE A 154 34.39 -10.75 3.62
CA ILE A 154 34.74 -12.07 4.18
C ILE A 154 35.11 -13.12 3.12
N GLY A 155 35.36 -12.71 1.88
CA GLY A 155 35.56 -13.64 0.75
C GLY A 155 36.69 -14.65 0.93
N GLU A 156 37.69 -14.34 1.74
CA GLU A 156 38.83 -15.22 2.06
C GLU A 156 38.50 -16.27 3.14
N THR A 157 37.34 -16.18 3.78
CA THR A 157 36.92 -17.13 4.81
C THR A 157 36.29 -18.39 4.19
N ALA A 158 36.55 -19.56 4.78
CA ALA A 158 35.90 -20.82 4.36
C ALA A 158 34.37 -20.75 4.48
N ASP A 159 33.88 -19.93 5.42
CA ASP A 159 32.46 -19.71 5.68
C ASP A 159 31.74 -18.93 4.57
N PHE A 160 32.47 -18.12 3.77
CA PHE A 160 31.84 -17.33 2.71
C PHE A 160 31.16 -18.21 1.65
N ALA A 161 31.74 -19.37 1.31
CA ALA A 161 31.12 -20.29 0.35
C ALA A 161 29.73 -20.74 0.80
N ARG A 162 29.57 -21.01 2.11
CA ARG A 162 28.30 -21.38 2.74
C ARG A 162 27.33 -20.20 2.78
N LEU A 163 27.79 -19.03 3.21
CA LEU A 163 26.96 -17.82 3.23
C LEU A 163 26.46 -17.47 1.82
N ARG A 164 27.33 -17.56 0.81
CA ARG A 164 26.96 -17.32 -0.58
C ARG A 164 25.84 -18.25 -1.05
N ASP A 165 25.89 -19.55 -0.73
CA ASP A 165 24.81 -20.49 -1.13
C ASP A 165 23.47 -20.12 -0.49
N ILE A 166 23.50 -19.71 0.78
CA ILE A 166 22.31 -19.22 1.51
C ILE A 166 21.77 -17.95 0.85
N LEU A 167 22.61 -16.97 0.54
CA LEU A 167 22.19 -15.73 -0.09
C LEU A 167 21.63 -15.99 -1.50
N ASP A 168 22.35 -16.76 -2.32
CA ASP A 168 22.04 -16.97 -3.73
C ASP A 168 20.78 -17.82 -3.95
N ARG A 169 20.51 -18.78 -3.06
CA ARG A 169 19.36 -19.68 -3.18
C ARG A 169 18.20 -19.28 -2.29
N ASP A 170 18.46 -19.26 -0.98
CA ASP A 170 17.43 -19.08 0.02
C ASP A 170 16.96 -17.62 0.05
N LEU A 171 17.86 -16.67 0.29
CA LEU A 171 17.46 -15.26 0.39
C LEU A 171 16.89 -14.75 -0.94
N ARG A 172 17.49 -15.11 -2.07
CA ARG A 172 16.99 -14.74 -3.41
C ARG A 172 15.55 -15.19 -3.65
N ARG A 173 15.24 -16.45 -3.39
CA ARG A 173 13.87 -16.98 -3.52
C ARG A 173 12.93 -16.31 -2.54
N ASP A 174 13.35 -16.20 -1.28
CA ASP A 174 12.50 -15.74 -0.21
C ASP A 174 12.18 -14.24 -0.36
N LEU A 175 13.15 -13.43 -0.83
CA LEU A 175 12.95 -12.01 -1.15
C LEU A 175 11.91 -11.82 -2.26
N LYS A 176 11.96 -12.64 -3.33
CA LYS A 176 10.96 -12.61 -4.41
C LYS A 176 9.56 -12.90 -3.87
N ASN A 177 9.43 -13.92 -3.01
CA ASN A 177 8.13 -14.27 -2.43
C ASN A 177 7.59 -13.17 -1.50
N VAL A 178 8.45 -12.58 -0.66
CA VAL A 178 8.06 -11.47 0.21
C VAL A 178 7.63 -10.25 -0.62
N ALA A 179 8.35 -9.92 -1.70
CA ALA A 179 7.96 -8.85 -2.62
C ALA A 179 6.58 -9.11 -3.26
N ILE A 180 6.28 -10.35 -3.64
CA ILE A 180 4.97 -10.74 -4.16
C ILE A 180 3.88 -10.66 -3.08
N TYR A 181 4.17 -11.05 -1.83
CA TYR A 181 3.21 -10.89 -0.72
C TYR A 181 2.88 -9.42 -0.47
N VAL A 182 3.88 -8.55 -0.45
CA VAL A 182 3.69 -7.09 -0.31
C VAL A 182 2.82 -6.56 -1.44
N TRP A 183 3.17 -6.90 -2.69
CA TRP A 183 2.43 -6.48 -3.88
C TRP A 183 0.98 -6.97 -3.88
N THR A 184 0.75 -8.23 -3.50
CA THR A 184 -0.59 -8.83 -3.47
C THR A 184 -1.44 -8.23 -2.35
N ASN A 185 -0.83 -7.92 -1.20
CA ASN A 185 -1.55 -7.26 -0.12
C ASN A 185 -2.10 -5.90 -0.56
N ASP A 186 -1.27 -5.12 -1.25
CA ASP A 186 -1.66 -3.83 -1.84
C ASP A 186 -2.74 -4.02 -2.92
N ALA A 187 -2.62 -5.06 -3.75
CA ALA A 187 -3.53 -5.32 -4.87
C ALA A 187 -4.96 -5.70 -4.46
N VAL A 188 -5.12 -6.35 -3.31
CA VAL A 188 -6.43 -6.90 -2.89
C VAL A 188 -7.30 -5.82 -2.21
N GLY A 189 -6.78 -4.62 -1.95
CA GLY A 189 -7.57 -3.46 -1.52
C GLY A 189 -8.38 -3.71 -0.22
N ARG A 190 -7.83 -4.49 0.71
CA ARG A 190 -8.52 -4.82 1.97
C ARG A 190 -8.62 -3.58 2.86
N PRO A 191 -9.61 -3.50 3.77
CA PRO A 191 -9.64 -2.46 4.79
C PRO A 191 -8.28 -2.38 5.52
N LYS A 192 -7.68 -1.19 5.60
CA LYS A 192 -6.30 -0.96 6.05
C LYS A 192 -5.99 -1.70 7.37
N GLU A 193 -6.88 -1.59 8.36
CA GLU A 193 -6.73 -2.23 9.68
C GLU A 193 -6.63 -3.78 9.63
N ILE A 194 -7.44 -4.44 8.79
CA ILE A 194 -7.44 -5.90 8.66
C ILE A 194 -6.29 -6.37 7.77
N GLY A 195 -5.99 -5.61 6.71
CA GLY A 195 -4.93 -5.92 5.75
C GLY A 195 -3.53 -5.89 6.36
N GLU A 196 -3.23 -4.86 7.16
CA GLU A 196 -1.90 -4.68 7.76
C GLU A 196 -1.56 -5.77 8.77
N ALA A 197 -2.49 -6.09 9.68
CA ALA A 197 -2.29 -7.14 10.68
C ALA A 197 -2.15 -8.53 10.04
N GLU A 198 -3.00 -8.86 9.07
CA GLU A 198 -2.91 -10.14 8.36
C GLU A 198 -1.59 -10.24 7.58
N PHE A 199 -1.19 -9.17 6.89
CA PHE A 199 0.07 -9.11 6.15
C PHE A 199 1.27 -9.33 7.09
N ALA A 200 1.32 -8.63 8.22
CA ALA A 200 2.38 -8.79 9.21
C ALA A 200 2.47 -10.24 9.71
N VAL A 201 1.33 -10.87 10.02
CA VAL A 201 1.26 -12.29 10.43
C VAL A 201 1.75 -13.22 9.32
N ARG A 202 1.37 -12.97 8.06
CA ARG A 202 1.84 -13.78 6.91
C ARG A 202 3.34 -13.69 6.71
N VAL A 203 3.90 -12.48 6.71
CA VAL A 203 5.35 -12.27 6.57
C VAL A 203 6.08 -12.89 7.75
N TRP A 204 5.60 -12.70 8.97
CA TRP A 204 6.20 -13.34 10.14
C TRP A 204 6.20 -14.86 10.03
N GLN A 205 5.05 -15.47 9.73
CA GLN A 205 4.91 -16.90 9.60
C GLN A 205 5.88 -17.42 8.53
N TYR A 206 5.96 -16.73 7.40
CA TYR A 206 6.89 -17.03 6.33
C TYR A 206 8.35 -16.97 6.80
N LEU A 207 8.77 -15.87 7.43
CA LEU A 207 10.14 -15.70 7.92
C LEU A 207 10.52 -16.77 8.96
N ARG A 208 9.57 -17.17 9.80
CA ARG A 208 9.75 -18.23 10.80
C ARG A 208 9.89 -19.61 10.14
N GLU A 209 8.99 -19.97 9.24
CA GLU A 209 9.04 -21.24 8.50
C GLU A 209 10.33 -21.39 7.69
N ARG A 210 10.89 -20.28 7.23
CA ARG A 210 12.15 -20.23 6.50
C ARG A 210 13.37 -20.11 7.41
N GLY A 211 13.20 -20.02 8.73
CA GLY A 211 14.29 -20.02 9.73
C GLY A 211 15.05 -18.71 9.87
N TYR A 212 14.51 -17.59 9.39
CA TYR A 212 15.12 -16.26 9.60
C TYR A 212 14.91 -15.75 11.02
N VAL A 213 13.81 -16.13 11.67
CA VAL A 213 13.42 -15.69 13.01
C VAL A 213 12.83 -16.83 13.83
N THR A 214 12.93 -16.74 15.15
CA THR A 214 12.26 -17.66 16.10
C THR A 214 10.97 -17.04 16.62
N ALA A 215 10.11 -17.84 17.26
CA ALA A 215 8.90 -17.31 17.91
C ALA A 215 9.26 -16.31 19.03
N GLU A 216 10.27 -16.64 19.83
CA GLU A 216 10.80 -15.79 20.91
C GLU A 216 11.52 -14.53 20.39
N GLY A 217 12.03 -14.58 19.15
CA GLY A 217 12.70 -13.46 18.51
C GLY A 217 11.75 -12.41 17.93
N LEU A 218 10.45 -12.70 17.81
CA LEU A 218 9.48 -11.78 17.20
C LEU A 218 9.37 -10.45 17.96
N PRO A 219 9.16 -10.42 19.29
CA PRO A 219 9.17 -9.18 20.06
C PRO A 219 10.39 -8.29 19.81
N ARG A 220 11.58 -8.90 19.75
CA ARG A 220 12.83 -8.21 19.45
C ARG A 220 12.85 -7.67 18.03
N LEU A 221 12.35 -8.41 17.06
CA LEU A 221 12.25 -7.95 15.67
C LEU A 221 11.28 -6.77 15.52
N VAL A 222 10.09 -6.85 16.13
CA VAL A 222 9.12 -5.75 16.10
C VAL A 222 9.75 -4.50 16.70
N ARG A 223 10.36 -4.62 17.88
CA ARG A 223 11.10 -3.53 18.52
C ARG A 223 12.23 -2.99 17.63
N ALA A 224 12.99 -3.87 17.00
CA ALA A 224 14.10 -3.50 16.13
C ALA A 224 13.67 -2.79 14.86
N ILE A 225 12.50 -3.12 14.31
CA ILE A 225 11.91 -2.46 13.15
C ILE A 225 11.36 -1.09 13.56
N SER A 226 10.61 -1.03 14.66
CA SER A 226 10.01 0.22 15.16
C SER A 226 11.04 1.24 15.61
N GLY A 227 12.17 0.82 16.18
CA GLY A 227 13.25 1.70 16.66
C GLY A 227 14.51 1.66 15.80
N ALA A 228 14.40 1.30 14.53
CA ALA A 228 15.57 1.02 13.69
C ALA A 228 16.38 2.27 13.32
N GLU A 229 15.74 3.44 13.33
CA GLU A 229 16.39 4.73 13.10
C GLU A 229 17.29 5.09 14.28
N GLU A 230 16.79 4.89 15.48
CA GLU A 230 17.47 5.22 16.73
C GLU A 230 18.49 4.15 17.12
N HIS A 231 18.20 2.89 16.82
CA HIS A 231 18.95 1.71 17.27
C HIS A 231 19.21 0.70 16.14
N PRO A 232 19.89 1.09 15.05
CA PRO A 232 20.13 0.22 13.89
C PRO A 232 20.93 -1.05 14.23
N ASP A 233 21.77 -0.99 15.27
CA ASP A 233 22.54 -2.15 15.74
C ASP A 233 21.64 -3.30 16.26
N LEU A 234 20.45 -2.97 16.79
CA LEU A 234 19.51 -3.99 17.24
C LEU A 234 19.00 -4.82 16.05
N LEU A 235 18.62 -4.17 14.95
CA LEU A 235 18.20 -4.86 13.73
C LEU A 235 19.34 -5.69 13.14
N LEU A 236 20.55 -5.14 13.08
CA LEU A 236 21.72 -5.88 12.61
C LEU A 236 22.05 -7.08 13.50
N SER A 237 21.85 -6.99 14.81
CA SER A 237 22.05 -8.13 15.72
C SER A 237 21.11 -9.29 15.39
N ILE A 238 19.86 -9.00 15.00
CA ILE A 238 18.86 -10.00 14.60
C ILE A 238 19.22 -10.58 13.24
N ILE A 239 19.60 -9.74 12.26
CA ILE A 239 20.06 -10.20 10.95
C ILE A 239 21.28 -11.12 11.11
N ARG A 240 22.25 -10.70 11.91
CA ARG A 240 23.48 -11.46 12.21
C ARG A 240 23.17 -12.83 12.82
N ARG A 241 22.29 -12.88 13.83
CA ARG A 241 21.84 -14.16 14.43
C ARG A 241 21.07 -15.02 13.44
N GLY A 242 20.23 -14.42 12.59
CA GLY A 242 19.50 -15.10 11.53
C GLY A 242 20.43 -15.74 10.50
N LEU A 243 21.46 -15.02 10.04
CA LEU A 243 22.49 -15.55 9.15
C LEU A 243 23.26 -16.69 9.80
N ALA A 244 23.68 -16.54 11.06
CA ALA A 244 24.35 -17.61 11.81
C ALA A 244 23.47 -18.88 11.90
N ARG A 245 22.17 -18.73 12.14
CA ARG A 245 21.21 -19.84 12.17
C ARG A 245 21.08 -20.52 10.81
N LYS A 246 21.01 -19.74 9.71
CA LYS A 246 21.01 -20.27 8.34
C LYS A 246 22.33 -20.98 8.01
N MET A 247 23.43 -20.51 8.59
CA MET A 247 24.72 -21.18 8.62
C MET A 247 24.78 -22.30 9.68
N GLY A 248 23.63 -22.83 10.13
CA GLY A 248 23.53 -24.00 11.01
C GLY A 248 24.16 -23.83 12.39
N VAL A 249 24.42 -22.61 12.85
CA VAL A 249 24.88 -22.34 14.20
C VAL A 249 23.67 -22.31 15.14
N PRO A 250 23.64 -23.12 16.22
CA PRO A 250 22.59 -23.09 17.25
C PRO A 250 22.43 -21.73 17.93
N GLU A 251 21.29 -21.50 18.59
CA GLU A 251 20.97 -20.22 19.27
C GLU A 251 21.85 -19.95 20.49
N ASP A 252 22.22 -21.00 21.22
CA ASP A 252 23.05 -20.96 22.42
C ASP A 252 24.56 -20.87 22.11
N GLU A 253 24.94 -21.10 20.86
CA GLU A 253 26.31 -20.93 20.38
C GLU A 253 26.61 -19.49 19.93
N ALA A 254 27.86 -19.07 20.11
CA ALA A 254 28.34 -17.77 19.67
C ALA A 254 28.20 -17.61 18.15
N VAL A 255 27.85 -16.39 17.72
CA VAL A 255 27.82 -16.04 16.30
C VAL A 255 29.24 -16.17 15.71
N PRO A 256 29.40 -16.72 14.49
CA PRO A 256 30.70 -16.82 13.83
C PRO A 256 31.43 -15.48 13.72
N GLU A 257 32.73 -15.49 13.96
CA GLU A 257 33.58 -14.29 13.93
C GLU A 257 33.58 -13.60 12.56
N CYS A 258 33.39 -14.35 11.48
CA CYS A 258 33.24 -13.79 10.14
C CYS A 258 32.03 -12.83 10.03
N LEU A 259 31.01 -12.94 10.88
CA LEU A 259 29.87 -12.03 10.92
C LEU A 259 30.02 -10.91 11.97
N ALA A 260 31.17 -10.81 12.66
CA ALA A 260 31.38 -9.81 13.72
C ALA A 260 31.25 -8.38 13.21
N PHE A 261 31.59 -8.12 11.94
CA PHE A 261 31.46 -6.79 11.34
C PHE A 261 30.03 -6.26 11.28
N LEU A 262 29.02 -7.14 11.28
CA LEU A 262 27.60 -6.76 11.33
C LEU A 262 27.18 -6.17 12.68
N ALA A 263 28.03 -6.22 13.72
CA ALA A 263 27.70 -5.67 15.04
C ALA A 263 27.75 -4.13 15.10
N ASN A 264 28.15 -3.45 14.03
CA ASN A 264 28.35 -2.01 14.01
C ASN A 264 27.71 -1.40 12.74
N ALA A 265 26.62 -0.67 12.92
CA ALA A 265 25.86 -0.07 11.83
C ALA A 265 26.67 0.91 10.97
N ASP A 266 27.52 1.73 11.58
CA ASP A 266 28.35 2.69 10.84
C ASP A 266 29.38 1.99 9.96
N ARG A 267 30.00 0.91 10.45
CA ARG A 267 30.92 0.08 9.68
C ARG A 267 30.19 -0.58 8.51
N VAL A 268 29.05 -1.22 8.78
CA VAL A 268 28.22 -1.88 7.76
C VAL A 268 27.85 -0.90 6.66
N LYS A 269 27.33 0.27 7.04
CA LYS A 269 26.94 1.32 6.11
C LYS A 269 28.12 1.78 5.26
N THR A 270 29.22 2.16 5.92
CA THR A 270 30.39 2.73 5.23
C THR A 270 30.96 1.74 4.23
N SER A 271 31.06 0.46 4.61
CA SER A 271 31.63 -0.57 3.76
C SER A 271 30.70 -0.95 2.61
N PHE A 272 29.39 -1.02 2.86
CA PHE A 272 28.41 -1.27 1.82
C PHE A 272 28.34 -0.12 0.80
N GLU A 273 28.36 1.14 1.25
CA GLU A 273 28.42 2.30 0.34
C GLU A 273 29.70 2.29 -0.50
N ALA A 274 30.85 1.98 0.10
CA ALA A 274 32.11 1.85 -0.62
C ALA A 274 32.04 0.75 -1.68
N TYR A 275 31.47 -0.40 -1.36
CA TYR A 275 31.24 -1.47 -2.31
C TYR A 275 30.32 -1.02 -3.45
N VAL A 276 29.15 -0.44 -3.14
CA VAL A 276 28.18 0.02 -4.16
C VAL A 276 28.81 1.02 -5.11
N ARG A 277 29.64 1.97 -4.64
CA ARG A 277 30.37 2.92 -5.49
C ARG A 277 31.25 2.23 -6.55
N SER A 278 31.77 1.05 -6.25
CA SER A 278 32.61 0.29 -7.19
C SER A 278 31.84 -0.43 -8.30
N THR A 279 30.52 -0.59 -8.13
CA THR A 279 29.68 -1.38 -9.04
C THR A 279 29.31 -0.63 -10.32
N ASP A 280 29.09 -1.37 -11.41
CA ASP A 280 28.61 -0.77 -12.66
C ASP A 280 27.19 -0.23 -12.56
N LEU A 281 26.41 -0.73 -11.60
CA LEU A 281 25.10 -0.18 -11.28
C LEU A 281 25.20 1.29 -10.85
N TYR A 282 26.08 1.61 -9.90
CA TYR A 282 26.30 2.99 -9.44
C TYR A 282 26.84 3.86 -10.58
N LYS A 283 27.85 3.37 -11.31
CA LYS A 283 28.44 4.11 -12.45
C LYS A 283 27.40 4.48 -13.51
N ARG A 284 26.49 3.56 -13.85
CA ARG A 284 25.40 3.85 -14.81
C ARG A 284 24.46 4.94 -14.32
N LYS A 285 24.06 4.91 -13.05
CA LYS A 285 23.17 5.93 -12.47
C LYS A 285 23.86 7.29 -12.37
N LEU A 286 25.16 7.31 -12.04
CA LEU A 286 25.97 8.53 -12.06
C LEU A 286 26.06 9.12 -13.47
N ASN A 287 26.37 8.30 -14.48
CA ASN A 287 26.44 8.75 -15.89
C ASN A 287 25.11 9.32 -16.38
N HIS A 288 23.98 8.71 -16.01
CA HIS A 288 22.64 9.23 -16.37
C HIS A 288 22.38 10.59 -15.73
N TRP A 289 22.72 10.75 -14.45
CA TRP A 289 22.64 12.05 -13.77
C TRP A 289 23.51 13.11 -14.44
N GLU A 290 24.73 12.77 -14.87
CA GLU A 290 25.60 13.72 -15.58
C GLU A 290 25.00 14.21 -16.90
N GLN A 291 24.30 13.33 -17.63
CA GLN A 291 23.59 13.69 -18.85
C GLN A 291 22.39 14.61 -18.57
N ASP A 292 21.62 14.30 -17.53
CA ASP A 292 20.42 15.04 -17.14
C ASP A 292 20.71 16.37 -16.43
N LYS A 293 21.92 16.56 -15.91
CA LYS A 293 22.34 17.80 -15.25
C LYS A 293 22.18 19.03 -16.14
N SER A 294 22.26 18.86 -17.46
CA SER A 294 21.98 19.91 -18.44
C SER A 294 20.54 20.45 -18.37
N ARG A 295 19.58 19.61 -17.94
CA ARG A 295 18.15 19.93 -17.79
C ARG A 295 17.79 20.34 -16.36
N ALA A 296 18.56 19.89 -15.37
CA ALA A 296 18.36 20.23 -13.95
C ALA A 296 19.71 20.55 -13.28
N PRO A 297 20.23 21.78 -13.41
CA PRO A 297 21.57 22.15 -12.93
C PRO A 297 21.77 21.99 -11.42
N ASP A 298 20.70 22.13 -10.64
CA ASP A 298 20.70 22.05 -9.18
C ASP A 298 20.51 20.62 -8.64
N ALA A 299 20.33 19.62 -9.52
CA ALA A 299 20.18 18.23 -9.12
C ALA A 299 21.47 17.69 -8.50
N LYS A 300 21.39 17.16 -7.27
CA LYS A 300 22.53 16.56 -6.57
C LYS A 300 22.93 15.23 -7.21
N PRO A 301 24.23 14.88 -7.21
CA PRO A 301 24.68 13.57 -7.66
C PRO A 301 24.05 12.47 -6.81
N PRO A 302 23.74 11.30 -7.40
CA PRO A 302 23.18 10.18 -6.67
C PRO A 302 24.18 9.64 -5.64
N GLU A 303 23.74 9.44 -4.41
CA GLU A 303 24.49 8.72 -3.40
C GLU A 303 24.33 7.20 -3.59
N PRO A 304 25.26 6.36 -3.09
CA PRO A 304 25.19 4.91 -3.27
C PRO A 304 23.89 4.31 -2.73
N MET A 305 23.41 4.82 -1.59
CA MET A 305 22.16 4.35 -0.98
C MET A 305 20.92 4.79 -1.77
N ASP A 306 20.99 5.82 -2.61
CA ASP A 306 19.88 6.18 -3.51
C ASP A 306 19.71 5.15 -4.63
N VAL A 307 20.79 4.46 -4.98
CA VAL A 307 20.77 3.38 -5.98
C VAL A 307 20.12 2.15 -5.40
N VAL A 308 20.52 1.77 -4.18
CA VAL A 308 19.93 0.64 -3.45
C VAL A 308 18.46 0.93 -3.09
N GLY A 309 18.17 2.13 -2.59
CA GLY A 309 16.81 2.58 -2.30
C GLY A 309 15.92 2.56 -3.54
N GLY A 310 16.44 2.91 -4.72
CA GLY A 310 15.70 2.77 -5.99
C GLY A 310 15.33 1.34 -6.34
N LEU A 311 16.18 0.35 -6.03
CA LEU A 311 15.86 -1.07 -6.21
C LEU A 311 14.85 -1.55 -5.17
N VAL A 312 15.07 -1.22 -3.90
CA VAL A 312 14.26 -1.72 -2.78
C VAL A 312 12.88 -1.07 -2.78
N LEU A 313 12.79 0.23 -2.99
CA LEU A 313 11.53 0.98 -2.93
C LEU A 313 10.91 1.25 -4.28
N GLY A 314 11.74 1.53 -5.28
CA GLY A 314 11.21 1.83 -6.61
C GLY A 314 10.69 0.58 -7.30
N GLN A 315 11.20 -0.60 -6.95
CA GLN A 315 10.96 -1.83 -7.72
C GLN A 315 10.52 -3.02 -6.87
N LEU A 316 11.17 -3.30 -5.73
CA LEU A 316 10.84 -4.47 -4.91
C LEU A 316 9.60 -4.27 -4.05
N PHE A 317 9.58 -3.17 -3.30
CA PHE A 317 8.53 -2.78 -2.38
C PHE A 317 8.15 -1.35 -2.71
N PRO A 318 7.31 -1.11 -3.74
CA PRO A 318 6.77 0.20 -4.07
C PRO A 318 5.79 0.68 -2.99
N ILE A 319 6.33 0.85 -1.80
CA ILE A 319 5.78 1.61 -0.71
C ILE A 319 6.29 3.01 -1.01
N HIS A 320 5.39 3.93 -1.36
CA HIS A 320 5.70 5.34 -1.47
C HIS A 320 5.36 6.02 -0.14
N PRO A 321 6.24 5.98 0.88
CA PRO A 321 5.93 6.54 2.21
C PRO A 321 5.72 8.06 2.20
N PHE A 322 6.03 8.73 1.08
CA PHE A 322 5.96 10.20 0.94
C PHE A 322 4.93 10.69 -0.10
N ALA A 323 4.18 9.79 -0.74
CA ALA A 323 3.15 10.19 -1.70
C ALA A 323 1.79 9.69 -1.20
N SER A 324 0.92 10.63 -0.84
CA SER A 324 -0.51 10.32 -0.69
C SER A 324 -1.03 9.84 -2.05
N PRO A 325 -1.82 8.75 -2.10
CA PRO A 325 -2.44 8.36 -3.35
C PRO A 325 -3.36 9.50 -3.81
N ASP A 326 -3.34 9.79 -5.12
CA ASP A 326 -4.31 10.71 -5.71
C ASP A 326 -5.72 10.13 -5.51
N ARG A 327 -6.74 10.96 -5.44
CA ARG A 327 -8.12 10.50 -5.24
C ARG A 327 -8.92 10.66 -6.50
N LEU A 328 -9.72 9.66 -6.80
CA LEU A 328 -10.64 9.67 -7.93
C LEU A 328 -12.04 9.30 -7.46
N GLU A 329 -12.99 10.19 -7.72
CA GLU A 329 -14.41 9.89 -7.68
C GLU A 329 -14.96 9.82 -9.10
N VAL A 330 -15.68 8.74 -9.43
CA VAL A 330 -16.38 8.59 -10.71
C VAL A 330 -17.88 8.51 -10.43
N ARG A 331 -18.67 9.34 -11.12
CA ARG A 331 -20.12 9.38 -11.07
C ARG A 331 -20.69 9.11 -12.45
N LEU A 332 -21.49 8.05 -12.58
CA LEU A 332 -22.15 7.70 -13.84
C LEU A 332 -23.67 7.81 -13.70
N ALA A 333 -24.27 8.75 -14.44
CA ALA A 333 -25.71 8.94 -14.50
C ALA A 333 -26.36 7.87 -15.38
N CYS A 334 -26.70 6.71 -14.80
CA CYS A 334 -27.32 5.61 -15.55
C CYS A 334 -28.82 5.83 -15.77
N GLY A 335 -29.48 6.65 -14.94
CA GLY A 335 -30.93 6.86 -14.95
C GLY A 335 -31.75 5.67 -14.43
N THR A 336 -31.25 4.45 -14.62
CA THR A 336 -31.83 3.20 -14.13
C THR A 336 -30.80 2.40 -13.35
N LYS A 337 -31.27 1.55 -12.43
CA LYS A 337 -30.41 0.73 -11.59
C LYS A 337 -29.61 -0.25 -12.46
N PRO A 338 -28.26 -0.23 -12.43
CA PRO A 338 -27.45 -1.22 -13.10
C PRO A 338 -27.76 -2.61 -12.56
N PHE A 339 -27.81 -3.60 -13.45
CA PHE A 339 -27.95 -4.99 -13.04
C PHE A 339 -26.59 -5.61 -12.68
N ARG A 340 -25.48 -4.97 -13.04
CA ARG A 340 -24.14 -5.33 -12.57
C ARG A 340 -23.28 -4.08 -12.44
N THR A 341 -22.60 -3.93 -11.30
CA THR A 341 -21.64 -2.84 -11.06
C THR A 341 -20.73 -3.21 -9.90
N ASN A 342 -19.51 -2.69 -9.87
CA ASN A 342 -18.65 -2.69 -8.67
C ASN A 342 -18.70 -1.35 -7.90
N GLY A 343 -19.60 -0.43 -8.28
CA GLY A 343 -19.82 0.85 -7.61
C GLY A 343 -21.07 0.84 -6.72
N LYS A 344 -21.27 1.93 -5.99
CA LYS A 344 -22.46 2.15 -5.15
C LYS A 344 -23.57 2.80 -5.98
N TRP A 345 -24.76 2.21 -5.99
CA TRP A 345 -25.93 2.78 -6.68
C TRP A 345 -26.74 3.68 -5.75
N ASP A 346 -26.99 4.92 -6.16
CA ASP A 346 -27.95 5.83 -5.52
C ASP A 346 -29.24 5.92 -6.35
N ALA A 347 -30.31 5.33 -5.82
CA ALA A 347 -31.62 5.31 -6.46
C ALA A 347 -32.32 6.68 -6.48
N ARG A 348 -31.95 7.62 -5.60
CA ARG A 348 -32.59 8.94 -5.51
C ARG A 348 -32.22 9.84 -6.68
N VAL A 349 -30.96 9.77 -7.09
CA VAL A 349 -30.41 10.60 -8.17
C VAL A 349 -30.11 9.81 -9.44
N GLY A 350 -30.21 8.48 -9.41
CA GLY A 350 -30.00 7.65 -10.59
C GLY A 350 -28.53 7.52 -11.01
N VAL A 351 -27.62 7.53 -10.04
CA VAL A 351 -26.15 7.59 -10.26
C VAL A 351 -25.45 6.40 -9.62
N VAL A 352 -24.41 5.91 -10.30
CA VAL A 352 -23.42 5.00 -9.71
C VAL A 352 -22.18 5.79 -9.34
N THR A 353 -21.69 5.60 -8.12
CA THR A 353 -20.46 6.23 -7.63
C THR A 353 -19.37 5.20 -7.35
N TRP A 354 -18.14 5.49 -7.77
CA TRP A 354 -16.91 4.80 -7.38
C TRP A 354 -15.96 5.80 -6.75
N GLU A 355 -15.23 5.35 -5.73
CA GLU A 355 -14.19 6.10 -5.04
C GLU A 355 -12.92 5.25 -5.07
N HIS A 356 -11.82 5.82 -5.53
CA HIS A 356 -10.54 5.13 -5.67
C HIS A 356 -9.40 5.95 -5.07
N GLU A 357 -8.47 5.26 -4.40
CA GLU A 357 -7.13 5.76 -4.11
C GLU A 357 -6.21 5.32 -5.26
N LEU A 358 -5.65 6.28 -6.01
CA LEU A 358 -4.82 6.08 -7.19
C LEU A 358 -3.34 6.18 -6.81
N ALA A 359 -2.75 5.07 -6.42
CA ALA A 359 -1.32 4.98 -6.19
C ALA A 359 -0.53 5.25 -7.50
N PRO A 360 0.58 6.02 -7.46
CA PRO A 360 1.41 6.29 -8.64
C PRO A 360 1.93 5.01 -9.33
N THR A 361 2.18 3.96 -8.54
CA THR A 361 2.65 2.64 -8.98
C THR A 361 1.82 1.54 -8.34
N GLY A 362 0.49 1.71 -8.36
CA GLY A 362 -0.44 0.72 -7.82
C GLY A 362 -0.33 -0.62 -8.57
N PRO A 363 -0.50 -1.75 -7.86
CA PRO A 363 -0.31 -3.10 -8.38
C PRO A 363 -1.35 -3.49 -9.43
N LEU A 364 -2.53 -2.88 -9.37
CA LEU A 364 -3.61 -3.05 -10.34
C LEU A 364 -4.20 -1.68 -10.67
N PRO A 365 -4.55 -1.42 -11.93
CA PRO A 365 -5.40 -0.28 -12.30
C PRO A 365 -6.69 -0.26 -11.49
N ALA A 366 -7.10 0.92 -11.02
CA ALA A 366 -8.43 1.08 -10.44
C ALA A 366 -9.49 0.85 -11.51
N LEU A 367 -10.48 0.01 -11.26
CA LEU A 367 -11.50 -0.37 -12.26
C LEU A 367 -12.89 0.13 -11.82
N SER A 368 -13.56 0.87 -12.70
CA SER A 368 -14.98 1.18 -12.58
C SER A 368 -15.74 0.53 -13.71
N TYR A 369 -16.80 -0.23 -13.41
CA TYR A 369 -17.67 -0.77 -14.45
C TYR A 369 -19.14 -0.81 -14.01
N ALA A 370 -20.03 -0.57 -14.97
CA ALA A 370 -21.46 -0.72 -14.81
C ALA A 370 -22.10 -1.29 -16.09
N LYS A 371 -23.11 -2.13 -15.89
CA LYS A 371 -23.99 -2.64 -16.94
C LYS A 371 -25.43 -2.35 -16.57
N TRP A 372 -26.12 -1.64 -17.45
CA TRP A 372 -27.54 -1.33 -17.29
C TRP A 372 -28.25 -1.49 -18.62
N SER A 373 -29.57 -1.51 -18.57
CA SER A 373 -30.38 -1.71 -19.76
C SER A 373 -31.65 -0.89 -19.63
N GLU A 374 -32.21 -0.45 -20.74
CA GLU A 374 -33.48 0.27 -20.79
C GLU A 374 -34.44 -0.48 -21.72
N PRO A 375 -35.70 -0.70 -21.31
CA PRO A 375 -36.66 -1.36 -22.16
C PRO A 375 -37.08 -0.45 -23.31
N ASP A 376 -37.26 -1.02 -24.49
CA ASP A 376 -38.22 -0.44 -25.43
C ASP A 376 -39.62 -0.85 -24.96
N ALA A 377 -40.22 -0.01 -24.12
CA ALA A 377 -41.50 -0.31 -23.50
C ALA A 377 -42.64 -0.38 -24.52
N GLU A 378 -42.55 0.42 -25.59
CA GLU A 378 -43.54 0.43 -26.67
C GLU A 378 -43.47 -0.89 -27.44
N SER A 379 -42.28 -1.25 -27.92
CA SER A 379 -42.07 -2.49 -28.67
C SER A 379 -42.42 -3.73 -27.83
N GLN A 380 -41.96 -3.81 -26.58
CA GLN A 380 -42.31 -4.95 -25.73
C GLN A 380 -43.82 -5.03 -25.43
N THR A 381 -44.49 -3.89 -25.23
CA THR A 381 -45.95 -3.89 -25.01
C THR A 381 -46.71 -4.28 -26.26
N ALA A 382 -46.25 -3.86 -27.45
CA ALA A 382 -46.84 -4.26 -28.73
C ALA A 382 -46.72 -5.78 -28.97
N HIS A 383 -45.57 -6.39 -28.65
CA HIS A 383 -45.33 -7.82 -28.88
C HIS A 383 -45.86 -8.74 -27.76
N PHE A 384 -45.79 -8.31 -26.50
CA PHE A 384 -46.08 -9.18 -25.34
C PHE A 384 -47.25 -8.70 -24.48
N GLY A 385 -47.89 -7.59 -24.83
CA GLY A 385 -48.94 -6.95 -24.02
C GLY A 385 -48.45 -6.28 -22.74
N ARG A 386 -47.17 -6.39 -22.41
CA ARG A 386 -46.50 -5.75 -21.27
C ARG A 386 -44.97 -5.83 -21.41
N VAL A 387 -44.25 -5.05 -20.61
CA VAL A 387 -42.78 -5.18 -20.50
C VAL A 387 -42.43 -6.46 -19.73
N ILE A 388 -41.73 -7.40 -20.39
CA ILE A 388 -41.32 -8.69 -19.80
C ILE A 388 -39.80 -8.82 -19.63
N LEU A 389 -39.00 -8.14 -20.46
CA LEU A 389 -37.54 -8.13 -20.37
C LEU A 389 -37.07 -6.90 -19.59
N THR A 390 -36.59 -7.13 -18.37
CA THR A 390 -36.04 -6.10 -17.48
C THR A 390 -34.67 -6.46 -16.91
N GLY A 391 -33.89 -5.44 -16.54
CA GLY A 391 -32.60 -5.59 -15.87
C GLY A 391 -31.63 -6.51 -16.62
N GLN A 392 -31.12 -7.53 -15.93
CA GLN A 392 -30.13 -8.47 -16.46
C GLN A 392 -30.67 -9.31 -17.63
N LYS A 393 -31.90 -9.83 -17.54
CA LYS A 393 -32.47 -10.68 -18.60
C LYS A 393 -32.55 -9.94 -19.93
N ARG A 394 -32.91 -8.65 -19.88
CA ARG A 394 -32.85 -7.77 -21.06
C ARG A 394 -31.41 -7.54 -21.52
N GLY A 395 -30.51 -7.29 -20.57
CA GLY A 395 -29.06 -7.19 -20.80
C GLY A 395 -28.53 -8.33 -21.67
N GLU A 396 -28.82 -9.56 -21.23
CA GLU A 396 -28.39 -10.79 -21.87
C GLU A 396 -29.06 -10.98 -23.24
N TYR A 397 -30.37 -10.73 -23.36
CA TYR A 397 -31.07 -10.79 -24.65
C TYR A 397 -30.45 -9.84 -25.69
N VAL A 398 -30.21 -8.57 -25.31
CA VAL A 398 -29.67 -7.56 -26.22
C VAL A 398 -28.26 -7.95 -26.69
N ILE A 399 -27.41 -8.44 -25.77
CA ILE A 399 -26.06 -8.90 -26.10
C ILE A 399 -26.11 -10.13 -27.02
N TRP A 400 -27.00 -11.08 -26.75
CA TRP A 400 -27.21 -12.24 -27.60
C TRP A 400 -27.69 -11.85 -29.00
N HIS A 401 -28.68 -10.95 -29.11
CA HIS A 401 -29.23 -10.46 -30.38
C HIS A 401 -28.14 -9.79 -31.24
N GLN A 402 -27.26 -9.02 -30.61
CA GLN A 402 -26.11 -8.41 -31.27
C GLN A 402 -25.04 -9.40 -31.77
N GLY A 403 -25.03 -10.62 -31.24
CA GLY A 403 -24.16 -11.69 -31.72
C GLY A 403 -24.69 -12.41 -32.97
N LEU A 404 -25.95 -12.17 -33.36
CA LEU A 404 -26.55 -12.77 -34.55
C LEU A 404 -26.00 -12.14 -35.83
N SER A 405 -25.87 -12.93 -36.89
CA SER A 405 -25.65 -12.38 -38.22
C SER A 405 -26.87 -11.57 -38.69
N PRO A 406 -26.73 -10.65 -39.68
CA PRO A 406 -27.86 -9.86 -40.16
C PRO A 406 -29.06 -10.71 -40.63
N ILE A 407 -28.81 -11.89 -41.19
CA ILE A 407 -29.86 -12.82 -41.65
C ILE A 407 -30.54 -13.49 -40.46
N GLU A 408 -29.77 -13.96 -39.47
CA GLU A 408 -30.31 -14.56 -38.25
C GLU A 408 -31.12 -13.55 -37.44
N ALA A 409 -30.63 -12.32 -37.28
CA ALA A 409 -31.34 -11.23 -36.61
C ALA A 409 -32.67 -10.92 -37.32
N ALA A 410 -32.65 -10.73 -38.64
CA ALA A 410 -33.88 -10.48 -39.41
C ALA A 410 -34.87 -11.65 -39.34
N THR A 411 -34.37 -12.90 -39.34
CA THR A 411 -35.21 -14.09 -39.20
C THR A 411 -35.81 -14.18 -37.81
N TRP A 412 -35.02 -13.92 -36.77
CA TRP A 412 -35.46 -13.91 -35.38
C TRP A 412 -36.52 -12.83 -35.14
N ASP A 413 -36.26 -11.61 -35.61
CA ASP A 413 -37.16 -10.48 -35.48
C ASP A 413 -38.50 -10.73 -36.21
N ALA A 414 -38.45 -11.41 -37.36
CA ALA A 414 -39.64 -11.86 -38.08
C ALA A 414 -40.38 -13.02 -37.40
N SER A 415 -39.68 -13.87 -36.64
CA SER A 415 -40.25 -15.05 -35.95
C SER A 415 -40.96 -14.72 -34.63
N GLY A 416 -40.73 -13.52 -34.08
CA GLY A 416 -41.28 -13.02 -32.81
C GLY A 416 -42.80 -12.99 -32.71
N ASP A 417 -43.54 -13.20 -33.81
CA ASP A 417 -44.98 -13.44 -33.83
C ASP A 417 -45.39 -14.85 -33.32
N THR A 418 -44.44 -15.73 -33.00
CA THR A 418 -44.73 -17.10 -32.53
C THR A 418 -43.78 -17.59 -31.42
N GLN A 419 -44.30 -17.55 -30.19
CA GLN A 419 -43.86 -18.23 -28.95
C GLN A 419 -42.43 -17.95 -28.40
N ALA A 420 -42.38 -17.27 -27.24
CA ALA A 420 -41.19 -17.14 -26.41
C ALA A 420 -41.04 -18.34 -25.45
N GLY A 421 -39.95 -19.10 -25.59
CA GLY A 421 -39.52 -20.17 -24.69
C GLY A 421 -38.44 -19.70 -23.70
N GLU A 422 -38.50 -20.22 -22.48
CA GLU A 422 -37.68 -19.86 -21.32
C GLU A 422 -36.28 -20.51 -21.40
N VAL A 423 -35.20 -19.71 -21.33
CA VAL A 423 -33.82 -20.22 -21.26
C VAL A 423 -33.30 -20.04 -19.84
N ALA A 424 -32.95 -21.17 -19.19
CA ALA A 424 -32.34 -21.21 -17.87
C ALA A 424 -30.82 -21.03 -17.99
N SER A 425 -30.24 -20.11 -17.22
CA SER A 425 -28.80 -19.96 -17.09
C SER A 425 -28.25 -20.91 -16.01
N GLU A 426 -27.35 -21.81 -16.37
CA GLU A 426 -26.57 -22.58 -15.40
C GLU A 426 -25.50 -21.70 -14.75
N HIS A 427 -25.45 -21.76 -13.42
CA HIS A 427 -24.39 -21.15 -12.61
C HIS A 427 -23.13 -22.01 -12.65
N VAL A 428 -22.02 -21.44 -13.09
CA VAL A 428 -20.69 -22.03 -12.92
C VAL A 428 -20.17 -21.66 -11.53
N PRO A 429 -19.80 -22.63 -10.66
CA PRO A 429 -19.18 -22.31 -9.39
C PRO A 429 -17.71 -21.93 -9.62
N ALA A 430 -17.37 -20.67 -9.30
CA ALA A 430 -15.98 -20.26 -9.19
C ALA A 430 -15.46 -20.63 -7.79
N ALA A 431 -14.51 -21.56 -7.71
CA ALA A 431 -13.78 -21.82 -6.47
C ALA A 431 -12.33 -22.26 -6.75
N GLY A 432 -11.55 -21.38 -7.34
CA GLY A 432 -10.10 -21.42 -7.23
C GLY A 432 -9.66 -20.37 -6.22
N ARG A 433 -9.47 -20.74 -4.94
CA ARG A 433 -8.79 -19.84 -3.99
C ARG A 433 -7.31 -19.82 -4.35
N SER A 434 -6.79 -18.65 -4.72
CA SER A 434 -5.43 -18.47 -5.24
C SER A 434 -4.34 -18.29 -4.17
N LEU A 435 -4.70 -18.19 -2.89
CA LEU A 435 -3.76 -18.13 -1.76
C LEU A 435 -4.16 -19.11 -0.65
N PRO A 436 -3.19 -19.66 0.11
CA PRO A 436 -3.49 -20.43 1.31
C PRO A 436 -4.34 -19.61 2.30
N ALA A 437 -5.40 -20.25 2.80
CA ALA A 437 -6.21 -19.67 3.86
C ALA A 437 -5.32 -19.47 5.10
N LEU A 438 -5.34 -18.26 5.66
CA LEU A 438 -4.73 -17.95 6.95
C LEU A 438 -5.85 -17.77 7.97
N SER A 439 -5.65 -18.32 9.17
CA SER A 439 -6.52 -18.07 10.31
C SER A 439 -5.63 -17.72 11.49
N TYR A 440 -5.86 -16.58 12.11
CA TYR A 440 -5.12 -16.12 13.27
C TYR A 440 -6.08 -15.48 14.26
N ALA A 441 -5.71 -15.54 15.54
CA ALA A 441 -6.38 -14.82 16.62
C ALA A 441 -5.29 -14.41 17.62
N ALA A 442 -5.40 -13.18 18.12
CA ALA A 442 -4.57 -12.65 19.18
C ALA A 442 -5.50 -12.08 20.25
N TRP A 443 -5.17 -12.32 21.52
CA TRP A 443 -5.88 -11.75 22.65
C TRP A 443 -4.88 -11.41 23.74
N SER A 444 -5.25 -10.46 24.60
CA SER A 444 -4.46 -10.02 25.74
C SER A 444 -5.29 -10.20 27.01
N GLU A 445 -4.67 -10.66 28.08
CA GLU A 445 -5.33 -10.80 29.38
C GLU A 445 -4.66 -9.85 30.38
N PRO A 446 -5.38 -8.82 30.89
CA PRO A 446 -4.79 -7.88 31.84
C PRO A 446 -4.60 -8.53 33.21
N ASP A 447 -3.41 -8.37 33.78
CA ASP A 447 -3.20 -8.56 35.21
C ASP A 447 -3.84 -7.39 35.98
N ALA A 448 -5.13 -7.55 36.27
CA ALA A 448 -5.95 -6.52 36.89
C ALA A 448 -5.45 -6.15 38.30
N GLU A 449 -4.93 -7.12 39.05
CA GLU A 449 -4.40 -6.90 40.40
C GLU A 449 -3.15 -6.03 40.35
N SER A 450 -2.17 -6.40 39.53
CA SER A 450 -0.91 -5.66 39.38
C SER A 450 -1.12 -4.26 38.81
N GLN A 451 -1.97 -4.10 37.80
CA GLN A 451 -2.29 -2.78 37.25
C GLN A 451 -3.01 -1.89 38.27
N THR A 452 -3.99 -2.43 38.99
CA THR A 452 -4.71 -1.67 40.02
C THR A 452 -3.79 -1.27 41.17
N ALA A 453 -2.90 -2.16 41.62
CA ALA A 453 -1.92 -1.84 42.65
C ALA A 453 -0.96 -0.70 42.25
N ARG A 454 -0.57 -0.62 40.97
CA ARG A 454 0.43 0.35 40.47
C ARG A 454 -0.16 1.66 39.97
N PHE A 455 -1.31 1.56 39.31
CA PHE A 455 -1.92 2.66 38.56
C PHE A 455 -3.29 3.06 39.13
N GLY A 456 -3.80 2.32 40.12
CA GLY A 456 -5.08 2.59 40.79
C GLY A 456 -6.28 2.00 40.05
N ARG A 457 -6.06 1.48 38.84
CA ARG A 457 -7.05 0.82 37.99
C ARG A 457 -6.35 0.03 36.88
N VAL A 458 -7.12 -0.71 36.10
CA VAL A 458 -6.67 -1.32 34.85
C VAL A 458 -6.60 -0.23 33.77
N ILE A 459 -5.43 -0.03 33.16
CA ILE A 459 -5.18 1.03 32.17
C ILE A 459 -4.72 0.49 30.80
N LEU A 460 -4.23 -0.75 30.75
CA LEU A 460 -3.84 -1.45 29.54
C LEU A 460 -4.74 -2.67 29.37
N THR A 461 -5.52 -2.71 28.29
CA THR A 461 -6.35 -3.85 27.88
C THR A 461 -6.27 -4.02 26.36
N GLY A 462 -6.81 -5.11 25.82
CA GLY A 462 -6.92 -5.30 24.37
C GLY A 462 -5.62 -5.08 23.59
N GLN A 463 -5.69 -4.24 22.57
CA GLN A 463 -4.56 -3.97 21.69
C GLN A 463 -3.41 -3.28 22.43
N GLU A 464 -3.68 -2.25 23.23
CA GLU A 464 -2.65 -1.51 23.97
C GLU A 464 -1.85 -2.41 24.92
N LEU A 465 -2.51 -3.38 25.56
CA LEU A 465 -1.84 -4.38 26.38
C LEU A 465 -0.99 -5.34 25.53
N GLY A 466 -1.51 -5.78 24.38
CA GLY A 466 -0.75 -6.60 23.44
C GLY A 466 0.53 -5.91 22.96
N GLU A 467 0.44 -4.64 22.56
CA GLU A 467 1.56 -3.81 22.14
C GLU A 467 2.60 -3.65 23.27
N TYR A 468 2.14 -3.35 24.49
CA TYR A 468 3.02 -3.26 25.65
C TYR A 468 3.74 -4.58 25.95
N VAL A 469 3.05 -5.72 25.89
CA VAL A 469 3.65 -7.04 26.15
C VAL A 469 4.67 -7.39 25.07
N ILE A 470 4.38 -7.13 23.79
CA ILE A 470 5.33 -7.33 22.69
C ILE A 470 6.56 -6.43 22.90
N TRP A 471 6.37 -5.17 23.25
CA TRP A 471 7.48 -4.27 23.56
C TRP A 471 8.33 -4.79 24.73
N TYR A 472 7.70 -5.21 25.83
CA TYR A 472 8.39 -5.70 27.04
C TYR A 472 9.21 -6.97 26.76
N GLN A 473 8.65 -7.90 25.99
CA GLN A 473 9.37 -9.12 25.57
C GLN A 473 10.53 -8.83 24.59
N GLY A 474 10.55 -7.63 23.99
CA GLY A 474 11.67 -7.14 23.19
C GLY A 474 12.83 -6.59 24.02
N LEU A 475 12.70 -6.46 25.34
CA LEU A 475 13.74 -5.91 26.21
C LEU A 475 14.94 -6.87 26.37
N SER A 476 16.13 -6.30 26.49
CA SER A 476 17.30 -7.05 27.00
C SER A 476 17.12 -7.35 28.49
N PRO A 477 17.82 -8.35 29.05
CA PRO A 477 17.68 -8.69 30.48
C PRO A 477 17.94 -7.51 31.43
N ALA A 478 18.91 -6.64 31.09
CA ALA A 478 19.23 -5.45 31.88
C ALA A 478 18.12 -4.39 31.81
N GLU A 479 17.55 -4.18 30.62
CA GLU A 479 16.43 -3.25 30.43
C GLU A 479 15.17 -3.76 31.13
N ALA A 480 14.83 -5.04 30.98
CA ALA A 480 13.68 -5.65 31.67
C ALA A 480 13.81 -5.48 33.19
N THR A 481 14.99 -5.77 33.75
CA THR A 481 15.27 -5.57 35.18
C THR A 481 15.09 -4.11 35.60
N ALA A 482 15.58 -3.16 34.80
CA ALA A 482 15.44 -1.74 35.08
C ALA A 482 13.98 -1.26 35.01
N TRP A 483 13.22 -1.77 34.03
CA TRP A 483 11.81 -1.48 33.86
C TRP A 483 10.96 -2.05 35.01
N ASP A 484 11.21 -3.30 35.39
CA ASP A 484 10.51 -3.96 36.50
C ASP A 484 10.78 -3.23 37.82
N ALA A 485 12.04 -2.84 38.06
CA ALA A 485 12.41 -2.06 39.23
C ALA A 485 11.75 -0.66 39.25
N PHE A 486 11.48 -0.08 38.09
CA PHE A 486 10.73 1.16 37.97
C PHE A 486 9.24 0.95 38.28
N LEU A 487 8.60 -0.03 37.63
CA LEU A 487 7.19 -0.36 37.83
C LEU A 487 6.88 -0.77 39.27
N ALA A 488 7.78 -1.49 39.92
CA ALA A 488 7.63 -1.89 41.33
C ALA A 488 7.53 -0.68 42.27
N LYS A 489 8.07 0.48 41.89
CA LYS A 489 8.02 1.71 42.66
C LYS A 489 6.83 2.60 42.28
N CYS A 490 6.06 2.26 41.24
CA CYS A 490 4.90 3.06 40.84
C CYS A 490 3.75 2.86 41.82
N GLU A 491 3.14 3.98 42.20
CA GLU A 491 2.00 4.05 43.12
C GLU A 491 0.96 5.02 42.53
N PRO A 492 -0.34 4.78 42.75
CA PRO A 492 -1.42 5.62 42.23
C PRO A 492 -1.51 6.95 42.99
N ASN A 493 -0.61 7.88 42.67
CA ASN A 493 -0.57 9.22 43.27
C ASN A 493 -0.28 10.30 42.22
N GLU A 494 -0.38 11.56 42.63
CA GLU A 494 -0.20 12.72 41.74
C GLU A 494 1.20 12.79 41.07
N ARG A 495 2.18 12.06 41.60
CA ARG A 495 3.55 12.01 41.05
C ARG A 495 3.74 10.90 40.01
N LEU A 496 2.79 9.97 39.88
CA LEU A 496 2.90 8.81 38.99
C LEU A 496 3.19 9.22 37.54
N ARG A 497 2.40 10.16 37.01
CA ARG A 497 2.54 10.66 35.63
C ARG A 497 3.96 11.20 35.37
N LYS A 498 4.42 12.13 36.21
CA LYS A 498 5.76 12.73 36.09
C LYS A 498 6.87 11.68 36.18
N ARG A 499 6.67 10.62 36.97
CA ARG A 499 7.64 9.52 37.09
C ARG A 499 7.70 8.66 35.83
N ILE A 500 6.56 8.35 35.22
CA ILE A 500 6.50 7.65 33.93
C ILE A 500 7.18 8.49 32.85
N GLU A 501 6.80 9.77 32.74
CA GLU A 501 7.41 10.71 31.79
C GLU A 501 8.93 10.84 31.99
N ALA A 502 9.44 10.74 33.22
CA ALA A 502 10.86 10.88 33.54
C ALA A 502 11.69 9.61 33.35
N PHE A 503 11.08 8.42 33.29
CA PHE A 503 11.84 7.18 33.19
C PHE A 503 12.61 7.10 31.86
N ARG A 504 13.86 6.65 31.95
CA ARG A 504 14.75 6.35 30.82
C ARG A 504 15.57 5.13 31.15
N PHE A 505 15.91 4.32 30.15
CA PHE A 505 16.86 3.23 30.36
C PHE A 505 18.27 3.78 30.57
N PRO A 506 19.14 3.08 31.32
CA PRO A 506 20.54 3.45 31.44
C PRO A 506 21.30 3.48 30.11
N SER A 507 20.80 2.74 29.11
CA SER A 507 21.33 2.70 27.74
C SER A 507 20.84 3.84 26.85
N ASP A 508 19.86 4.64 27.29
CA ASP A 508 19.36 5.75 26.49
C ASP A 508 20.41 6.86 26.38
N PRO A 509 20.41 7.63 25.26
CA PRO A 509 21.23 8.81 25.14
C PRO A 509 20.95 9.80 26.28
N PRO A 510 22.00 10.43 26.87
CA PRO A 510 21.81 11.44 27.89
C PRO A 510 21.05 12.64 27.33
N LEU A 511 20.26 13.29 28.19
CA LEU A 511 19.58 14.55 27.82
C LEU A 511 20.62 15.64 27.59
N ASP A 512 20.48 16.43 26.52
CA ASP A 512 21.27 17.64 26.35
C ASP A 512 20.73 18.72 27.30
N PRO A 513 21.50 19.15 28.32
CA PRO A 513 21.05 20.16 29.27
C PRO A 513 20.78 21.53 28.62
N ASN A 514 21.30 21.78 27.42
CA ASN A 514 21.11 23.03 26.69
C ASN A 514 19.88 23.00 25.77
N LYS A 515 19.25 21.82 25.61
CA LYS A 515 18.09 21.62 24.75
C LYS A 515 17.06 20.70 25.41
N PRO A 516 16.46 21.13 26.54
CA PRO A 516 15.53 20.30 27.31
C PRO A 516 14.29 19.88 26.52
N ASP A 517 13.91 20.68 25.51
CA ASP A 517 12.75 20.42 24.63
C ASP A 517 13.09 19.48 23.45
N GLU A 518 14.37 19.31 23.09
CA GLU A 518 14.82 18.32 22.12
C GLU A 518 15.15 17.02 22.84
N ARG A 519 14.12 16.32 23.32
CA ARG A 519 14.30 15.05 24.02
C ARG A 519 14.77 13.99 23.02
N PRO A 520 15.97 13.41 23.16
CA PRO A 520 16.38 12.34 22.27
C PRO A 520 15.41 11.17 22.43
N PRO A 521 15.03 10.49 21.33
CA PRO A 521 14.19 9.30 21.37
C PRO A 521 14.67 8.30 22.43
N SER A 522 13.73 7.64 23.08
CA SER A 522 13.99 6.60 24.07
C SER A 522 13.31 5.32 23.65
N LEU A 523 13.96 4.20 23.92
CA LEU A 523 13.33 2.88 23.80
C LEU A 523 12.12 2.70 24.72
N THR A 524 11.89 3.63 25.65
CA THR A 524 10.76 3.67 26.56
C THR A 524 9.57 4.47 26.04
N ASP A 525 9.72 5.25 24.95
CA ASP A 525 8.70 6.15 24.44
C ASP A 525 7.36 5.44 24.21
N THR A 526 7.37 4.33 23.47
CA THR A 526 6.19 3.51 23.20
C THR A 526 5.48 3.05 24.48
N ALA A 527 6.21 2.49 25.44
CA ALA A 527 5.60 2.02 26.69
C ALA A 527 5.07 3.17 27.54
N ARG A 528 5.76 4.31 27.57
CA ARG A 528 5.31 5.51 28.28
C ARG A 528 4.03 6.06 27.67
N GLU A 529 3.97 6.21 26.35
CA GLU A 529 2.79 6.69 25.63
C GLU A 529 1.58 5.80 25.87
N LEU A 530 1.73 4.48 25.77
CA LEU A 530 0.66 3.52 26.06
C LEU A 530 0.13 3.66 27.48
N ILE A 531 1.02 3.73 28.47
CA ILE A 531 0.64 3.89 29.89
C ILE A 531 0.00 5.25 30.13
N LEU A 532 0.55 6.34 29.58
CA LEU A 532 0.03 7.70 29.74
C LEU A 532 -1.35 7.85 29.10
N LYS A 533 -1.56 7.31 27.90
CA LYS A 533 -2.86 7.25 27.22
C LYS A 533 -3.88 6.50 28.09
N GLY A 534 -3.52 5.35 28.65
CA GLY A 534 -4.39 4.60 29.56
C GLY A 534 -4.73 5.34 30.86
N LEU A 535 -3.81 6.19 31.35
CA LEU A 535 -4.08 7.08 32.49
C LEU A 535 -5.03 8.23 32.13
N GLU A 536 -5.13 8.61 30.84
CA GLU A 536 -5.94 9.74 30.36
C GLU A 536 -7.36 9.36 29.92
N ALA A 537 -7.58 8.13 29.44
CA ALA A 537 -8.79 7.70 28.72
C ALA A 537 -10.14 7.82 29.49
N ASP A 538 -10.16 8.34 30.71
CA ASP A 538 -11.34 8.49 31.58
C ASP A 538 -11.27 9.76 32.48
N ARG A 539 -10.61 10.82 32.01
CA ARG A 539 -10.79 12.19 32.52
C ARG A 539 -11.73 12.94 31.60
#